data_AF-A0A522I131-F1
#
_entry.id   AF-A0A522I131-F1
#
_cell.length_a   1.000
_cell.length_b   1.000
_cell.length_c   1.000
_cell.angle_alpha   90.00
_cell.angle_beta   90.00
_cell.angle_gamma   90.00
#
_symmetry.space_group_name_H-M   'P 1'
#
loop_
_entity.id
_entity.type
_entity.pdbx_description
1 polymer ?
#
loop_
_entity_poly.entity_id
_entity_poly.type
_entity_poly.pdbx_seq_one_letter_code
_entity_poly.pdbx_strand_id
1 'polypeptide(L)'
;MPVVAIVASRINGGSDEVCTLCDITELPHDVLSFVQGRVPTFQLKYSKTVGGKYYANVCPKCHMLCGDFFLHSEPEAPFFPTDAQQTSQLYLTKIPVTDTVNVQASYHVGTGELMLEHATRIA
;
A
#
# COMPACT_ATOMS: atom_id res chain seq x y z
N MET A 1 -7.70 9.25 -9.17
CA MET A 1 -8.49 8.32 -8.32
C MET A 1 -7.64 8.02 -7.11
N PRO A 2 -8.14 8.19 -5.87
CA PRO A 2 -7.33 7.88 -4.70
C PRO A 2 -7.05 6.38 -4.68
N VAL A 3 -5.77 6.04 -4.61
CA VAL A 3 -5.26 4.69 -4.36
C VAL A 3 -4.37 4.76 -3.13
N VAL A 4 -4.23 3.65 -2.43
CA VAL A 4 -3.44 3.54 -1.19
C VAL A 4 -2.51 2.34 -1.24
N ALA A 5 -1.31 2.53 -0.70
CA ALA A 5 -0.38 1.46 -0.35
C ALA A 5 -0.09 1.55 1.14
N ILE A 6 0.16 0.40 1.77
CA ILE A 6 0.61 0.34 3.16
C ILE A 6 2.14 0.26 3.14
N VAL A 7 2.79 1.19 3.83
CA VAL A 7 4.24 1.19 4.02
C VAL A 7 4.55 0.63 5.39
N ALA A 8 5.40 -0.40 5.46
CA ALA A 8 5.91 -0.95 6.70
C ALA A 8 7.37 -0.51 6.87
N SER A 9 7.65 0.18 7.99
CA SER A 9 9.02 0.64 8.30
C SER A 9 9.95 -0.48 8.78
N ARG A 10 9.39 -1.65 9.13
CA ARG A 10 10.13 -2.84 9.55
C ARG A 10 9.22 -4.06 9.43
N ILE A 11 9.75 -5.18 8.95
CA ILE A 11 9.09 -6.49 9.01
C ILE A 11 9.92 -7.43 9.88
N ASN A 12 9.30 -8.01 10.91
CA ASN A 12 9.98 -9.01 11.74
C ASN A 12 10.27 -10.28 10.92
N GLY A 13 11.54 -10.68 10.86
CA GLY A 13 11.97 -11.84 10.09
C GLY A 13 11.98 -11.63 8.57
N GLY A 14 11.85 -10.38 8.11
CA GLY A 14 11.92 -9.98 6.70
C GLY A 14 13.13 -9.09 6.42
N SER A 15 12.92 -8.06 5.58
CA SER A 15 13.93 -7.02 5.35
C SER A 15 13.98 -6.01 6.49
N ASP A 16 15.19 -5.49 6.77
CA ASP A 16 15.39 -4.33 7.65
C ASP A 16 15.05 -2.99 6.94
N GLU A 17 14.79 -3.04 5.64
CA GLU A 17 14.41 -1.88 4.83
C GLU A 17 12.91 -1.56 4.93
N VAL A 18 12.58 -0.29 4.73
CA VAL A 18 11.19 0.14 4.55
C VAL A 18 10.63 -0.46 3.27
N CYS A 19 9.46 -1.07 3.38
CA CYS A 19 8.82 -1.77 2.27
C CYS A 19 7.36 -1.34 2.08
N THR A 20 6.87 -1.51 0.85
CA THR A 20 5.44 -1.39 0.54
C THR A 20 4.83 -2.78 0.53
N LEU A 21 3.68 -2.94 1.18
CA LEU A 21 2.96 -4.20 1.21
C LEU A 21 2.10 -4.36 -0.05
N CYS A 22 2.07 -5.57 -0.59
CA CYS A 22 1.28 -5.98 -1.76
C CYS A 22 0.66 -7.37 -1.52
N ASP A 23 -0.29 -7.78 -2.37
CA ASP A 23 -1.03 -9.04 -2.28
C ASP A 23 -1.57 -9.31 -0.87
N ILE A 24 -2.05 -8.25 -0.20
CA ILE A 24 -2.43 -8.31 1.22
C ILE A 24 -3.69 -9.15 1.36
N THR A 25 -3.60 -10.32 2.00
CA THR A 25 -4.74 -11.24 2.21
C THR A 25 -5.41 -11.02 3.57
N GLU A 26 -4.67 -10.59 4.59
CA GLU A 26 -5.20 -10.35 5.93
C GLU A 26 -4.60 -9.09 6.55
N LEU A 27 -5.47 -8.26 7.13
CA LEU A 27 -5.12 -7.07 7.92
C LEU A 27 -5.88 -7.09 9.25
N PRO A 28 -5.28 -6.58 10.33
CA PRO A 28 -6.02 -6.28 11.56
C PRO A 28 -7.18 -5.32 11.30
N HIS A 29 -8.27 -5.51 12.04
CA HIS A 29 -9.51 -4.79 11.81
C HIS A 29 -9.36 -3.26 11.98
N ASP A 30 -8.58 -2.83 12.96
CA ASP A 30 -8.26 -1.43 13.23
C ASP A 30 -7.45 -0.78 12.09
N VAL A 31 -6.42 -1.47 11.58
CA VAL A 31 -5.64 -1.05 10.42
C VAL A 31 -6.54 -0.94 9.19
N LEU A 32 -7.33 -1.98 8.90
CA LEU A 32 -8.24 -1.99 7.76
C LEU A 32 -9.27 -0.87 7.86
N SER A 33 -9.88 -0.67 9.03
CA SER A 33 -10.88 0.38 9.25
C SER A 33 -10.28 1.77 9.08
N PHE A 34 -9.05 2.00 9.55
CA PHE A 34 -8.35 3.25 9.36
C PHE A 34 -8.09 3.55 7.87
N VAL A 35 -7.63 2.54 7.11
CA VAL A 35 -7.38 2.66 5.68
C VAL A 35 -8.69 2.91 4.93
N GLN A 36 -9.72 2.10 5.17
CA GLN A 36 -11.01 2.22 4.48
C GLN A 36 -11.79 3.48 4.86
N GLY A 37 -11.58 4.03 6.06
CA GLY A 37 -12.13 5.34 6.44
C GLY A 37 -11.60 6.49 5.59
N ARG A 38 -10.40 6.35 5.00
CA ARG A 38 -9.78 7.34 4.10
C ARG A 38 -9.95 6.99 2.63
N VAL A 39 -9.81 5.70 2.30
CA VAL A 39 -9.89 5.17 0.94
C VAL A 39 -10.88 3.98 0.93
N PRO A 40 -12.21 4.24 0.88
CA PRO A 40 -13.24 3.17 0.93
C PRO A 40 -13.20 2.20 -0.24
N THR A 41 -12.46 2.55 -1.30
CA THR A 41 -12.21 1.73 -2.47
C THR A 41 -11.10 0.70 -2.28
N PHE A 42 -10.41 0.69 -1.14
CA PHE A 42 -9.50 -0.39 -0.77
C PHE A 42 -10.31 -1.58 -0.23
N GLN A 43 -10.49 -2.63 -1.03
CA GLN A 43 -11.47 -3.69 -0.77
C GLN A 43 -10.93 -5.07 -1.10
N LEU A 44 -11.40 -6.09 -0.37
CA LEU A 44 -11.10 -7.48 -0.68
C LEU A 44 -11.76 -7.88 -2.01
N LYS A 45 -10.96 -8.25 -3.00
CA LYS A 45 -11.42 -8.60 -4.35
C LYS A 45 -10.71 -9.84 -4.87
N TYR A 46 -11.41 -10.63 -5.66
CA TYR A 46 -10.82 -11.77 -6.37
C TYR A 46 -10.10 -11.28 -7.63
N SER A 47 -8.82 -11.63 -7.78
CA SER A 47 -8.04 -11.42 -8.99
C SER A 47 -7.93 -12.71 -9.77
N LYS A 48 -8.33 -12.69 -11.05
CA LYS A 48 -8.16 -13.84 -11.94
C LYS A 48 -6.69 -14.11 -12.25
N THR A 49 -5.87 -13.07 -12.33
CA THR A 49 -4.43 -13.17 -12.62
C THR A 49 -3.68 -13.85 -11.47
N VAL A 50 -4.03 -13.50 -10.22
CA VAL A 50 -3.42 -14.09 -9.02
C VAL A 50 -4.09 -15.41 -8.63
N GLY A 51 -5.36 -15.63 -9.03
CA GLY A 51 -6.13 -16.82 -8.67
C GLY A 51 -6.64 -16.81 -7.23
N GLY A 52 -6.69 -15.64 -6.58
CA GLY A 52 -7.00 -15.50 -5.16
C GLY A 52 -7.67 -14.16 -4.82
N LYS A 53 -8.04 -14.00 -3.55
CA LYS A 53 -8.55 -12.73 -3.02
C LYS A 53 -7.47 -12.00 -2.24
N TYR A 54 -7.38 -10.70 -2.44
CA TYR A 54 -6.53 -9.81 -1.65
C TYR A 54 -7.18 -8.42 -1.58
N TYR A 55 -6.74 -7.60 -0.62
CA TYR A 55 -7.18 -6.22 -0.49
C TYR A 55 -6.53 -5.38 -1.58
N ALA A 56 -7.36 -4.94 -2.53
CA ALA A 56 -6.91 -4.21 -3.70
C ALA A 56 -7.52 -2.80 -3.73
N ASN A 57 -6.84 -1.90 -4.43
CA ASN A 57 -7.45 -0.65 -4.84
C ASN A 57 -8.47 -0.92 -5.95
N VAL A 58 -9.65 -0.29 -5.86
CA VAL A 58 -10.75 -0.53 -6.80
C VAL A 58 -11.23 0.78 -7.41
N CYS A 59 -11.57 0.75 -8.70
CA CYS A 59 -12.16 1.91 -9.35
C CYS A 59 -13.53 2.25 -8.73
N PRO A 60 -13.77 3.49 -8.25
CA PRO A 60 -15.05 3.86 -7.65
C PRO A 60 -16.20 3.90 -8.67
N LYS A 61 -15.90 3.95 -9.98
CA LYS A 61 -16.91 4.03 -11.05
C LYS A 61 -17.30 2.67 -11.60
N CYS A 62 -16.32 1.85 -11.98
CA CYS A 62 -16.57 0.54 -12.62
C CYS A 62 -16.30 -0.66 -11.71
N HIS A 63 -15.78 -0.42 -10.50
CA HIS A 63 -15.44 -1.45 -9.51
C HIS A 63 -14.41 -2.49 -9.97
N MET A 64 -13.65 -2.16 -11.02
CA MET A 64 -12.52 -2.97 -11.47
C MET A 64 -11.36 -2.84 -10.48
N LEU A 65 -10.74 -3.98 -10.17
CA LEU A 65 -9.53 -4.08 -9.37
C LEU A 65 -8.35 -3.45 -10.13
N CYS A 66 -7.56 -2.63 -9.44
CA CYS A 66 -6.24 -2.18 -9.87
C CYS A 66 -5.21 -3.17 -9.30
N GLY A 67 -4.52 -3.88 -10.19
CA GLY A 67 -3.54 -4.90 -9.80
C GLY A 67 -2.31 -4.29 -9.15
N ASP A 68 -1.72 -4.99 -8.18
CA ASP A 68 -0.56 -4.49 -7.44
C ASP A 68 0.67 -4.32 -8.34
N PHE A 69 0.82 -5.17 -9.36
CA PHE A 69 1.85 -4.98 -10.38
C PHE A 69 1.78 -3.59 -11.05
N PHE A 70 0.58 -3.15 -11.44
CA PHE A 70 0.37 -1.83 -12.05
C PHE A 70 0.64 -0.69 -11.06
N LEU A 71 0.49 -0.94 -9.76
CA LEU A 71 0.65 0.06 -8.73
C LEU A 71 2.09 0.16 -8.20
N HIS A 72 2.86 -0.93 -8.24
CA HIS A 72 4.13 -1.05 -7.52
C HIS A 72 5.34 -1.49 -8.36
N SER A 73 5.18 -1.98 -9.59
CA SER A 73 6.25 -2.74 -10.26
C SER A 73 6.92 -2.08 -11.47
N GLU A 74 6.46 -0.93 -11.93
CA GLU A 74 7.03 -0.25 -13.11
C GLU A 74 7.33 1.23 -12.81
N PRO A 75 8.38 1.83 -13.42
CA PRO A 75 8.55 3.29 -13.44
C PRO A 75 7.26 3.98 -13.87
N GLU A 76 6.94 5.12 -13.24
CA GLU A 76 5.66 5.85 -13.37
C GLU A 76 4.45 5.21 -12.67
N ALA A 77 4.58 4.01 -12.09
CA ALA A 77 3.54 3.45 -11.24
C ALA A 77 3.35 4.33 -9.99
N PRO A 78 2.12 4.48 -9.48
CA PRO A 78 1.84 5.35 -8.33
C PRO A 78 2.71 5.12 -7.08
N PHE A 79 3.12 3.87 -6.83
CA PHE A 79 3.95 3.50 -5.67
C PHE A 79 5.34 2.99 -6.07
N PHE A 80 5.81 3.36 -7.26
CA PHE A 80 7.19 3.20 -7.70
C PHE A 80 7.81 4.55 -8.08
N PRO A 81 7.88 5.52 -7.15
CA PRO A 81 8.57 6.77 -7.45
C PRO A 81 10.06 6.50 -7.64
N THR A 82 10.65 7.15 -8.64
CA THR A 82 12.08 7.01 -8.96
C THR A 82 12.91 8.22 -8.52
N ASP A 83 12.27 9.31 -8.10
CA ASP A 83 12.91 10.51 -7.59
C ASP A 83 12.06 11.25 -6.53
N ALA A 84 12.67 12.27 -5.89
CA ALA A 84 12.02 13.08 -4.87
C ALA A 84 10.84 13.91 -5.42
N GLN A 85 10.88 14.34 -6.68
CA GLN A 85 9.82 15.13 -7.29
C GLN A 85 8.54 14.29 -7.48
N GLN A 86 8.68 13.08 -8.00
CA GLN A 86 7.57 12.11 -8.09
C GLN A 86 7.04 11.78 -6.69
N THR A 87 7.94 11.53 -5.74
CA THR A 87 7.55 11.17 -4.37
C THR A 87 6.79 12.28 -3.65
N SER A 88 7.12 13.56 -3.91
CA SER A 88 6.45 14.71 -3.28
C SER A 88 4.95 14.81 -3.60
N GLN A 89 4.49 14.12 -4.65
CA GLN A 89 3.09 14.03 -5.06
C GLN A 89 2.31 13.00 -4.24
N LEU A 90 2.99 12.16 -3.47
CA LEU A 90 2.37 11.19 -2.58
C LEU A 90 2.00 11.84 -1.25
N TYR A 91 0.92 11.34 -0.66
CA TYR A 91 0.53 11.68 0.70
C TYR A 91 0.80 10.52 1.64
N LEU A 92 1.37 10.83 2.79
CA LEU A 92 1.76 9.85 3.81
C LEU A 92 1.12 10.19 5.15
N THR A 93 0.47 9.21 5.77
CA THR A 93 -0.05 9.33 7.14
C THR A 93 0.31 8.08 7.94
N LYS A 94 0.49 8.26 9.24
CA LYS A 94 0.82 7.15 10.14
C LYS A 94 -0.48 6.47 10.58
N ILE A 95 -0.52 5.15 10.44
CA ILE A 95 -1.61 4.34 11.01
C ILE A 95 -1.40 4.29 12.53
N PRO A 96 -2.41 4.64 13.35
CA PRO A 96 -2.28 4.74 14.80
C PRO A 96 -2.34 3.34 15.45
N VAL A 97 -1.31 2.53 15.20
CA VAL A 97 -1.09 1.24 15.88
C VAL A 97 -0.20 1.45 17.11
N THR A 98 -0.53 0.79 18.21
CA THR A 98 0.24 0.87 19.48
C THR A 98 1.41 -0.09 19.50
N ASP A 99 1.26 -1.23 18.83
CA ASP A 99 2.19 -2.35 18.88
C ASP A 99 2.43 -2.92 17.47
N THR A 100 3.32 -3.93 17.39
CA THR A 100 3.49 -4.71 16.16
C THR A 100 2.18 -5.34 15.73
N VAL A 101 1.88 -5.23 14.44
CA VAL A 101 0.70 -5.82 13.82
C VAL A 101 1.07 -7.03 12.97
N ASN A 102 0.22 -8.06 12.99
CA ASN A 102 0.35 -9.22 12.11
C ASN A 102 -0.43 -8.95 10.81
N VAL A 103 0.25 -9.08 9.68
CA VAL A 103 -0.31 -8.89 8.34
C VAL A 103 0.10 -10.07 7.49
N GLN A 104 -0.83 -10.61 6.70
CA GLN A 104 -0.49 -11.57 5.64
C GLN A 104 -0.43 -10.81 4.31
N ALA A 105 0.77 -10.71 3.74
CA ALA A 105 1.05 -9.97 2.53
C ALA A 105 2.39 -10.40 1.92
N SER A 106 2.58 -10.05 0.65
CA SER A 106 3.89 -9.89 0.02
C SER A 106 4.41 -8.46 0.26
N TYR A 107 5.65 -8.18 -0.15
CA TYR A 107 6.20 -6.84 -0.04
C TYR A 107 7.22 -6.52 -1.15
N HIS A 108 7.37 -5.23 -1.45
CA HIS A 108 8.42 -4.68 -2.30
C HIS A 108 9.34 -3.76 -1.49
N VAL A 109 10.65 -3.86 -1.73
CA VAL A 109 11.69 -2.98 -1.15
C VAL A 109 12.20 -1.98 -2.20
N GLY A 110 12.99 -1.01 -1.77
CA GLY A 110 13.72 -0.06 -2.65
C GLY A 110 13.07 1.31 -2.81
N THR A 111 11.75 1.44 -2.73
CA THR A 111 11.05 2.74 -2.82
C THR A 111 10.62 3.31 -1.47
N GLY A 112 10.64 2.47 -0.42
CA GLY A 112 10.09 2.81 0.90
C GLY A 112 10.78 3.98 1.59
N GLU A 113 12.12 4.02 1.58
CA GLU A 113 12.88 5.12 2.20
C GLU A 113 12.59 6.45 1.51
N LEU A 114 12.60 6.47 0.18
CA LEU A 114 12.29 7.65 -0.62
C LEU A 114 10.90 8.20 -0.24
N MET A 115 9.90 7.31 -0.12
CA MET A 115 8.55 7.65 0.34
C MET A 115 8.53 8.27 1.74
N LEU A 116 9.30 7.73 2.69
CA LEU A 116 9.35 8.30 4.05
C LEU A 116 10.01 9.68 4.10
N GLU A 117 11.00 9.91 3.24
CA GLU A 117 11.78 11.16 3.20
C GLU A 117 11.03 12.30 2.49
N HIS A 118 10.35 12.00 1.38
CA HIS A 118 9.87 13.05 0.47
C HIS A 118 8.34 13.15 0.32
N ALA A 119 7.56 12.16 0.77
CA ALA A 119 6.11 12.23 0.65
C ALA A 119 5.51 13.32 1.56
N THR A 120 4.45 13.96 1.10
CA THR A 120 3.74 15.01 1.84
C THR A 120 2.99 14.39 3.03
N ARG A 121 3.37 14.75 4.26
CA ARG A 121 2.74 14.22 5.47
C ARG A 121 1.36 14.86 5.70
N ILE A 122 0.36 14.03 5.99
CA ILE A 122 -1.01 14.47 6.31
C ILE A 122 -1.48 13.86 7.65
N ALA A 123 -2.40 14.55 8.30
CA ALA A 123 -3.03 14.12 9.57
C ALA A 123 -4.08 13.01 9.35
#